data_AF-A0A344TBC0-F1
#
_entry.id   AF-A0A344TBC0-F1
#
_cell.length_a   1.000
_cell.length_b   1.000
_cell.length_c   1.000
_cell.angle_alpha   90.00
_cell.angle_beta   90.00
_cell.angle_gamma   90.00
#
_symmetry.space_group_name_H-M   'P 1'
#
loop_
_entity.id
_entity.type
_entity.pdbx_description
1 polymer ?
#
loop_
_entity_poly.entity_id
_entity_poly.type
_entity_poly.pdbx_seq_one_letter_code
_entity_poly.pdbx_strand_id
1 'polypeptide(L)' 'YFLFAYAILRSIPNKLGGVLALLASILVLMVVPILHTSKQRGLTFRPLTR' A
#
# COMPACT_ATOMS: atom_id res chain seq x y z
N TYR A 1 12.95 10.50 -0.29
CA TYR A 1 11.66 10.56 0.42
C TYR A 1 10.45 10.62 -0.53
N PHE A 2 10.34 11.60 -1.43
CA PHE A 2 9.13 11.76 -2.28
C PHE A 2 9.11 10.97 -3.60
N LEU A 3 10.13 10.14 -3.87
CA LEU A 3 10.25 9.42 -5.14
C LEU A 3 9.08 8.45 -5.39
N PHE A 4 8.59 7.81 -4.33
CA PHE A 4 7.42 6.92 -4.38
C PHE A 4 6.14 7.66 -4.80
N ALA A 5 5.87 8.81 -4.19
CA ALA A 5 4.72 9.66 -4.53
C ALA A 5 4.78 10.13 -6.00
N TYR A 6 5.96 10.57 -6.46
CA TYR A 6 6.16 10.99 -7.85
C TYR A 6 5.99 9.83 -8.84
N ALA A 7 6.46 8.62 -8.48
CA ALA A 7 6.28 7.43 -9.29
C ALA A 7 4.80 7.08 -9.46
N ILE A 8 3.98 7.19 -8.41
CA ILE A 8 2.52 7.00 -8.51
C ILE A 8 1.90 8.08 -9.40
N LEU A 9 2.27 9.35 -9.20
CA LEU A 9 1.68 10.49 -9.91
C LEU A 9 1.92 10.43 -11.42
N ARG A 10 3.11 10.00 -11.86
CA ARG A 10 3.46 9.86 -13.29
C ARG A 10 2.91 8.58 -13.94
N SER A 11 2.54 7.58 -13.15
CA SER A 11 2.01 6.30 -13.66
C SER A 11 0.54 6.40 -14.07
N ILE A 12 -0.16 7.45 -13.61
CA ILE A 12 -1.57 7.70 -13.94
C ILE A 12 -1.63 8.97 -14.80
N PRO A 13 -2.00 8.87 -16.09
CA PRO A 13 -2.02 10.02 -17.01
C PRO A 13 -3.20 10.99 -16.77
N ASN A 14 -3.86 10.91 -15.61
CA ASN A 14 -5.01 11.73 -15.23
C ASN A 14 -4.74 12.46 -13.91
N LYS A 15 -5.05 13.76 -13.87
CA LYS A 15 -4.77 14.63 -12.72
C LYS A 15 -5.59 14.28 -11.48
N LEU A 16 -6.87 13.93 -11.63
CA LEU A 16 -7.73 13.52 -10.52
C LEU A 16 -7.36 12.11 -10.03
N GLY A 17 -7.12 11.18 -10.97
CA GLY A 17 -6.72 9.81 -10.66
C GLY A 17 -5.40 9.73 -9.90
N GLY A 18 -4.41 10.54 -10.27
CA GLY A 18 -3.12 10.61 -9.58
C GLY A 18 -3.24 11.07 -8.12
N VAL A 19 -4.10 12.07 -7.83
CA VAL A 19 -4.34 12.54 -6.47
C VAL A 19 -5.08 11.48 -5.63
N LEU A 20 -6.10 10.84 -6.21
CA LEU A 20 -6.82 9.74 -5.56
C LEU A 20 -5.90 8.56 -5.22
N ALA A 21 -5.01 8.18 -6.15
CA ALA A 21 -4.03 7.12 -5.92
C ALA A 21 -3.01 7.49 -4.84
N LEU A 22 -2.59 8.76 -4.79
CA LEU A 22 -1.71 9.24 -3.72
C LEU A 22 -2.38 9.10 -2.35
N LEU A 23 -3.63 9.55 -2.22
CA LEU A 23 -4.41 9.41 -0.99
C LEU A 23 -4.60 7.93 -0.62
N ALA A 24 -4.94 7.08 -1.59
CA ALA A 24 -5.10 5.65 -1.41
C ALA A 24 -3.79 4.97 -0.94
N SER A 25 -2.63 5.42 -1.42
CA SER A 25 -1.32 4.87 -1.03
C SER A 25 -0.99 5.03 0.45
N ILE A 26 -1.56 6.06 1.09
CA ILE A 26 -1.43 6.30 2.54
C ILE A 26 -2.55 5.58 3.29
N LEU A 27 -3.79 5.64 2.77
CA LEU A 27 -4.95 5.00 3.39
C LEU A 27 -4.81 3.47 3.45
N VAL A 28 -4.08 2.85 2.52
CA VAL A 28 -3.88 1.39 2.54
C VAL A 28 -3.24 0.92 3.86
N LEU A 29 -2.39 1.72 4.51
CA LEU A 29 -1.79 1.37 5.80
C LEU A 29 -2.83 1.16 6.90
N MET A 30 -3.94 1.90 6.86
CA MET A 30 -5.05 1.75 7.80
C MET A 30 -5.86 0.48 7.53
N VAL A 31 -5.84 -0.01 6.28
CA VAL A 31 -6.56 -1.21 5.85
C VAL A 31 -5.75 -2.49 6.14
N VAL A 32 -4.40 -2.42 6.14
CA VAL A 32 -3.49 -3.54 6.47
C VAL A 32 -3.91 -4.34 7.72
N PRO A 33 -4.19 -3.75 8.90
CA PRO A 33 -4.55 -4.52 10.09
C PRO A 33 -5.89 -5.26 9.96
N ILE A 34 -6.82 -4.76 9.15
CA ILE A 34 -8.12 -5.38 8.91
C ILE A 34 -7.98 -6.59 7.98
N LEU A 35 -7.08 -6.49 7.00
CA LEU A 35 -6.77 -7.59 6.07
C LEU A 35 -5.90 -8.68 6.69
N HIS A 36 -5.35 -8.47 7.88
CA HIS A 36 -4.52 -9.46 8.57
C HIS A 36 -5.37 -10.63 9.08
N THR A 37 -5.62 -11.60 8.21
CA THR A 37 -6.42 -12.80 8.50
C THR A 37 -5.66 -13.86 9.33
N SER A 38 -4.32 -13.73 9.43
CA SER A 38 -3.52 -14.73 10.14
C SER A 38 -3.64 -14.56 11.65
N LYS A 39 -3.89 -15.67 12.37
CA LYS A 39 -3.83 -15.72 13.84
C LYS A 39 -2.42 -15.44 14.39
N GLN A 40 -1.39 -15.63 13.56
CA GLN A 40 -0.01 -15.35 13.95
C GLN A 40 0.40 -13.95 13.49
N ARG A 41 0.98 -13.18 14.42
CA ARG A 41 1.39 -11.79 14.17
C ARG A 41 2.67 -11.68 13.36
N GLY A 42 3.56 -12.67 13.47
CA GLY A 42 4.86 -12.69 12.80
C GLY A 42 4.88 -13.50 11.50
N LEU A 43 5.89 -13.25 10.67
CA LEU A 43 6.15 -14.01 9.44
C LEU A 43 7.07 -15.22 9.66
N THR A 44 7.70 -15.32 10.84
CA THR A 44 8.72 -16.34 11.17
C THR A 44 8.26 -17.79 10.94
N PHE A 45 6.98 -18.07 11.14
CA PHE A 45 6.41 -19.42 10.97
C PHE A 45 5.49 -19.52 9.74
N ARG A 46 5.59 -18.59 8.77
CA ARG A 46 4.78 -18.57 7.54
C ARG A 46 5.67 -18.84 6.31
N PRO A 47 5.96 -20.11 5.96
CA PRO A 47 6.94 -20.46 4.93
C PRO A 47 6.60 -19.94 3.52
N LEU A 48 5.31 -19.71 3.24
CA LEU A 48 4.83 -19.14 1.97
C LEU A 48 4.95 -17.60 1.92
N THR A 49 5.13 -16.94 3.06
CA THR A 49 5.27 -15.48 3.16
C THR A 49 6.71 -15.15 3.52
N ARG A 50 7.58 -15.18 2.50
CA ARG A 50 8.92 -14.59 2.56
C ARG A 50 8.95 -13.27 1.84
#